data_AF-A0A958KHR0-F1
#
_entry.id   AF-A0A958KHR0-F1
#
_cell.length_a   1.000
_cell.length_b   1.000
_cell.length_c   1.000
_cell.angle_alpha   90.00
_cell.angle_beta   90.00
_cell.angle_gamma   90.00
#
_symmetry.space_group_name_H-M   'P 1'
#
loop_
_entity.id
_entity.type
_entity.pdbx_description
1 polymer ?
#
loop_
_entity_poly.entity_id
_entity_poly.type
_entity_poly.pdbx_seq_one_letter_code
_entity_poly.pdbx_strand_id
1 'polypeptide(L)'
;MSASLKFWMTDGLNPEVYKIEFIDSVNGEPRISARGNTSGAYFGAGSFRWSSAVQALTVLGIECAEISARGTSQKVVISGTRGSGAASLDYAIGKNTNWLHELFGEDASGRPLCRQIFKRSNPELRRSGPAEVSFNPSLIAPDGIKIFVENELCTDPERLREMSQSVKSQKKPKVESSESPKRVDHSRRAAAPLISARKFLDEQQVRGPLPFPFRDQHNRDQLKAIFRSEVLSMLYSTNIFNRWDLDKAEARIKGNQTYRDLTGPYADTPIVSDIDRGLLSADRLGVSRNGQSLLPGPDDAPIRCYVPVVEITTLSLLYYIKFINGINLDITFGYSHSRMLLNELRLGQLDPEPDVMFMAIGPAAGLIGLGEKTGFSPLMLMPRITYRIAAPAGNIYAEDAPRYGTYLFMNDQPTSPQYYFNSLAEEGFFYEGRVDVLNMEPHEVTSAFRSGDPELRAIMWWPHHTLTKIFGNSVIFEDIASEMSNIDTICFASKKMQENPPVLRALDIAIRDAWLRLMDEGPSLDLVLDLLVENRDYVRFLKRISGMHYLFPPEKDIDTELQIALPQMKKVGGYP
;
A
#
# COMPACT_ATOMS: atom_id res chain seq x y z
N MET A 1 -37.19 -0.29 13.73
CA MET A 1 -36.85 -0.95 12.45
C MET A 1 -36.05 -2.21 12.77
N SER A 2 -36.17 -3.29 12.00
CA SER A 2 -35.26 -4.44 12.18
C SER A 2 -33.87 -4.07 11.70
N ALA A 3 -32.83 -4.64 12.31
CA ALA A 3 -31.47 -4.46 11.82
C ALA A 3 -31.32 -5.14 10.44
N SER A 4 -30.41 -4.63 9.61
CA SER A 4 -30.14 -5.18 8.28
C SER A 4 -28.68 -5.60 8.13
N LEU A 5 -28.44 -6.66 7.37
CA LEU A 5 -27.12 -7.23 7.14
C LEU A 5 -26.94 -7.51 5.64
N LYS A 6 -25.91 -6.93 5.04
CA LYS A 6 -25.63 -7.07 3.62
C LYS A 6 -24.27 -7.70 3.41
N PHE A 7 -24.17 -8.65 2.49
CA PHE A 7 -22.93 -9.33 2.11
C PHE A 7 -22.65 -9.02 0.65
N TRP A 8 -21.43 -8.61 0.31
CA TRP A 8 -20.96 -8.52 -1.07
C TRP A 8 -19.98 -9.64 -1.35
N MET A 9 -20.30 -10.43 -2.36
CA MET A 9 -19.62 -11.66 -2.74
C MET A 9 -18.93 -11.46 -4.09
N THR A 10 -17.74 -12.04 -4.26
CA THR A 10 -17.15 -12.22 -5.58
C THR A 10 -17.98 -13.20 -6.40
N ASP A 11 -18.06 -13.00 -7.72
CA ASP A 11 -18.62 -14.01 -8.62
C ASP A 11 -17.62 -15.14 -8.89
N GLY A 12 -18.11 -16.26 -9.43
CA GLY A 12 -17.30 -17.38 -9.89
C GLY A 12 -17.37 -18.64 -9.03
N LEU A 13 -16.51 -19.61 -9.34
CA LEU A 13 -16.56 -20.98 -8.78
C LEU A 13 -16.30 -21.02 -7.27
N ASN A 14 -15.55 -20.07 -6.74
CA ASN A 14 -15.23 -19.94 -5.32
C ASN A 14 -15.68 -18.56 -4.83
N PRO A 15 -16.98 -18.37 -4.56
CA PRO A 15 -17.48 -17.09 -4.10
C PRO A 15 -16.95 -16.82 -2.68
N GLU A 16 -16.42 -15.62 -2.48
CA GLU A 16 -15.88 -15.18 -1.20
C GLU A 16 -16.47 -13.82 -0.83
N VAL A 17 -16.74 -13.60 0.47
CA VAL A 17 -17.22 -12.29 0.90
C VAL A 17 -16.04 -11.31 0.95
N TYR A 18 -16.18 -10.17 0.29
CA TYR A 18 -15.18 -9.09 0.33
C TYR A 18 -15.64 -7.87 1.14
N LYS A 19 -16.94 -7.73 1.38
CA LYS A 19 -17.53 -6.66 2.21
C LYS A 19 -18.78 -7.15 2.93
N ILE A 20 -18.95 -6.72 4.17
CA ILE A 20 -20.17 -6.91 4.97
C ILE A 20 -20.58 -5.56 5.53
N GLU A 21 -21.87 -5.24 5.47
CA GLU A 21 -22.43 -4.02 6.06
C GLU A 21 -23.54 -4.41 7.03
N PHE A 22 -23.46 -3.88 8.24
CA PHE A 22 -24.46 -4.07 9.28
C PHE A 22 -25.07 -2.71 9.64
N ILE A 23 -26.40 -2.63 9.64
CA ILE A 23 -27.14 -1.45 10.10
C ILE A 23 -27.95 -1.87 11.31
N ASP A 24 -27.59 -1.31 12.47
CA ASP A 24 -28.29 -1.54 13.73
C ASP A 24 -29.67 -0.84 13.74
N SER A 25 -30.61 -1.44 14.46
CA SER A 25 -31.98 -0.93 14.61
C SER A 25 -32.06 0.35 15.44
N VAL A 26 -31.08 0.60 16.31
CA VAL A 26 -31.04 1.76 17.21
C VAL A 26 -30.24 2.89 16.60
N ASN A 27 -29.00 2.63 16.18
CA ASN A 27 -28.09 3.69 15.71
C ASN A 27 -28.32 4.09 14.25
N GLY A 28 -28.83 3.19 13.40
CA GLY A 28 -29.10 3.47 11.98
C GLY A 28 -27.87 3.74 11.10
N GLU A 29 -26.68 3.96 11.68
CA GLU A 29 -25.43 4.13 10.94
C GLU A 29 -24.91 2.78 10.41
N PRO A 30 -24.50 2.71 9.13
CA PRO A 30 -23.92 1.51 8.56
C PRO A 30 -22.51 1.27 9.10
N ARG A 31 -22.28 0.08 9.64
CA ARG A 31 -20.95 -0.44 9.97
C ARG A 31 -20.48 -1.32 8.83
N ILE A 32 -19.44 -0.87 8.16
CA ILE A 32 -18.84 -1.61 7.04
C ILE A 32 -17.62 -2.34 7.55
N SER A 33 -17.50 -3.62 7.22
CA SER A 33 -16.25 -4.36 7.34
C SER A 33 -15.87 -4.91 5.98
N ALA A 34 -14.59 -4.82 5.63
CA ALA A 34 -14.05 -5.35 4.38
C ALA A 34 -13.10 -6.52 4.66
N ARG A 35 -12.93 -7.38 3.68
CA ARG A 35 -11.97 -8.48 3.79
C ARG A 35 -10.55 -7.89 3.83
N GLY A 36 -9.78 -8.30 4.84
CA GLY A 36 -8.42 -7.84 5.08
C GLY A 36 -7.80 -8.50 6.31
N ASN A 37 -6.48 -8.42 6.42
CA ASN A 37 -5.76 -9.01 7.55
C ASN A 37 -5.66 -8.10 8.77
N THR A 38 -5.97 -6.81 8.61
CA THR A 38 -5.64 -5.73 9.54
C THR A 38 -6.77 -4.72 9.59
N SER A 39 -7.16 -4.29 10.79
CA SER A 39 -8.18 -3.27 10.99
C SER A 39 -7.73 -1.93 10.43
N GLY A 40 -8.65 -1.18 9.82
CA GLY A 40 -8.35 0.11 9.20
C GLY A 40 -7.69 0.05 7.81
N ALA A 41 -7.63 -1.12 7.17
CA ALA A 41 -7.17 -1.25 5.77
C ALA A 41 -8.04 -0.44 4.78
N TYR A 42 -9.28 -0.12 5.18
CA TYR A 42 -10.18 0.76 4.45
C TYR A 42 -10.67 1.83 5.42
N PHE A 43 -10.57 3.11 5.03
CA PHE A 43 -10.95 4.23 5.89
C PHE A 43 -12.41 4.11 6.34
N GLY A 44 -12.64 4.12 7.65
CA GLY A 44 -13.99 3.99 8.23
C GLY A 44 -14.59 2.59 8.20
N ALA A 45 -13.85 1.56 7.78
CA ALA A 45 -14.34 0.18 7.76
C ALA A 45 -13.50 -0.76 8.65
N GLY A 46 -14.22 -1.70 9.28
CA GLY A 46 -13.64 -2.85 9.96
C GLY A 46 -12.95 -3.81 9.00
N SER A 47 -12.24 -4.79 9.55
CA SER A 47 -11.57 -5.83 8.77
C SER A 47 -11.97 -7.23 9.22
N PHE A 48 -12.03 -8.17 8.29
CA PHE A 48 -12.12 -9.59 8.62
C PHE A 48 -11.27 -10.45 7.69
N ARG A 49 -10.72 -11.54 8.23
CA ARG A 49 -10.03 -12.57 7.44
C ARG A 49 -11.04 -13.60 6.96
N TRP A 50 -10.85 -14.14 5.75
CA TRP A 50 -11.63 -15.26 5.21
C TRP A 50 -11.30 -16.57 5.96
N SER A 51 -11.83 -16.65 7.18
CA SER A 51 -11.66 -17.74 8.14
C SER A 51 -12.88 -18.64 8.14
N SER A 52 -12.78 -19.85 8.72
CA SER A 52 -13.91 -20.77 8.83
C SER A 52 -15.10 -20.20 9.62
N ALA A 53 -14.85 -19.27 10.55
CA ALA A 53 -15.91 -18.54 11.26
C ALA A 53 -16.63 -17.55 10.33
N VAL A 54 -15.89 -16.82 9.50
CA VAL A 54 -16.48 -15.88 8.51
C VAL A 54 -17.21 -16.64 7.41
N GLN A 55 -16.64 -17.73 6.89
CA GLN A 55 -17.33 -18.61 5.94
C GLN A 55 -18.65 -19.12 6.51
N ALA A 56 -18.66 -19.56 7.77
CA ALA A 56 -19.89 -19.99 8.45
C ALA A 56 -20.92 -18.86 8.61
N LEU A 57 -20.47 -17.64 8.95
CA LEU A 57 -21.33 -16.46 8.98
C LEU A 57 -21.93 -16.16 7.61
N THR A 58 -21.12 -16.24 6.55
CA THR A 58 -21.55 -16.02 5.16
C THR A 58 -22.56 -17.08 4.73
N VAL A 59 -22.31 -18.36 5.01
CA VAL A 59 -23.26 -19.46 4.74
C VAL A 59 -24.59 -19.20 5.43
N LEU A 60 -24.57 -18.83 6.72
CA LEU A 60 -25.77 -18.51 7.48
C LEU A 60 -26.54 -17.33 6.85
N GLY A 61 -25.83 -16.30 6.38
CA GLY A 61 -26.41 -15.15 5.67
C GLY A 61 -27.06 -15.54 4.34
N ILE A 62 -26.36 -16.32 3.52
CA ILE A 62 -26.85 -16.79 2.22
C ILE A 62 -28.11 -17.65 2.38
N GLU A 63 -28.11 -18.59 3.33
CA GLU A 63 -29.28 -19.45 3.59
C GLU A 63 -30.49 -18.66 4.10
N CYS A 64 -30.28 -17.61 4.90
CA CYS A 64 -31.36 -16.71 5.29
C CYS A 64 -31.96 -15.95 4.10
N ALA A 65 -31.11 -15.44 3.22
CA ALA A 65 -31.55 -14.78 1.99
C ALA A 65 -32.30 -15.77 1.06
N GLU A 66 -31.84 -17.01 0.94
CA GLU A 66 -32.54 -18.07 0.17
C GLU A 66 -33.95 -18.32 0.71
N ILE A 67 -34.09 -18.51 2.02
CA ILE A 67 -35.38 -18.77 2.68
C ILE A 67 -36.34 -17.59 2.51
N SER A 68 -35.82 -16.36 2.59
CA SER A 68 -36.59 -15.13 2.33
C SER A 68 -37.05 -15.06 0.87
N ALA A 69 -36.17 -15.34 -0.09
CA ALA A 69 -36.50 -15.37 -1.52
C ALA A 69 -37.57 -16.43 -1.85
N ARG A 70 -37.61 -17.55 -1.12
CA ARG A 70 -38.65 -18.58 -1.24
C ARG A 70 -39.98 -18.20 -0.55
N GLY A 71 -40.02 -17.11 0.23
CA GLY A 71 -41.19 -16.74 1.02
C GLY A 71 -41.50 -17.70 2.17
N THR A 72 -40.49 -18.42 2.68
CA THR A 72 -40.68 -19.41 3.74
C THR A 72 -40.27 -18.86 5.11
N SER A 73 -40.94 -19.29 6.18
CA SER A 73 -40.62 -18.89 7.56
C SER A 73 -39.74 -19.90 8.30
N GLN A 74 -39.04 -20.77 7.56
CA GLN A 74 -38.21 -21.81 8.16
C GLN A 74 -36.99 -21.19 8.85
N LYS A 75 -36.68 -21.66 10.06
CA LYS A 75 -35.52 -21.22 10.82
C LYS A 75 -34.24 -21.78 10.19
N VAL A 76 -33.34 -20.90 9.77
CA VAL A 76 -31.98 -21.27 9.35
C VAL A 76 -31.10 -21.53 10.57
N VAL A 77 -30.44 -22.68 10.58
CA VAL A 77 -29.49 -23.07 11.63
C VAL A 77 -28.31 -23.77 10.97
N ILE A 78 -27.09 -23.28 11.21
CA ILE A 78 -25.87 -24.04 10.89
C ILE A 78 -25.47 -24.88 12.11
N SER A 79 -25.09 -26.13 11.88
CA SER A 79 -24.78 -27.09 12.94
C SER A 79 -23.49 -27.85 12.63
N GLY A 80 -22.67 -28.10 13.65
CA GLY A 80 -21.48 -28.93 13.49
C GLY A 80 -20.66 -29.13 14.77
N THR A 81 -19.82 -30.16 14.77
CA THR A 81 -18.93 -30.50 15.89
C THR A 81 -17.60 -29.74 15.82
N ARG A 82 -16.66 -30.05 16.73
CA ARG A 82 -15.31 -29.45 16.74
C ARG A 82 -14.66 -29.51 15.35
N GLY A 83 -14.13 -28.37 14.90
CA GLY A 83 -13.50 -28.22 13.59
C GLY A 83 -14.46 -27.86 12.44
N SER A 84 -15.76 -27.85 12.68
CA SER A 84 -16.75 -27.33 11.72
C SER A 84 -16.80 -25.80 11.71
N GLY A 85 -17.33 -25.23 10.62
CA GLY A 85 -17.59 -23.78 10.54
C GLY A 85 -18.54 -23.28 11.63
N ALA A 86 -19.60 -24.04 11.95
CA ALA A 86 -20.53 -23.69 13.02
C ALA A 86 -19.83 -23.59 14.39
N ALA A 87 -18.96 -24.56 14.72
CA ALA A 87 -18.15 -24.51 15.94
C ALA A 87 -17.11 -23.38 15.92
N SER A 88 -16.53 -23.06 14.75
CA SER A 88 -15.62 -21.91 14.61
C SER A 88 -16.32 -20.57 14.84
N LEU A 89 -17.54 -20.39 14.30
CA LEU A 89 -18.32 -19.18 14.52
C LEU A 89 -18.78 -19.05 15.98
N ASP A 90 -19.29 -20.13 16.57
CA ASP A 90 -19.64 -20.18 17.99
C ASP A 90 -18.45 -19.81 18.90
N TYR A 91 -17.27 -20.37 18.60
CA TYR A 91 -16.04 -20.04 19.32
C TYR A 91 -15.66 -18.56 19.15
N ALA A 92 -15.73 -18.01 17.94
CA ALA A 92 -15.42 -16.59 17.69
C ALA A 92 -16.37 -15.65 18.47
N ILE A 93 -17.66 -15.99 18.54
CA ILE A 93 -18.66 -15.27 19.34
C ILE A 93 -18.34 -15.38 20.84
N GLY A 94 -17.96 -16.56 21.33
CA GLY A 94 -17.56 -16.75 22.73
C GLY A 94 -16.31 -15.95 23.11
N LYS A 95 -15.33 -15.90 22.21
CA LYS A 95 -14.05 -15.19 22.38
C LYS A 95 -14.10 -13.70 22.09
N ASN A 96 -15.22 -13.14 21.64
CA ASN A 96 -15.34 -11.72 21.32
C ASN A 96 -14.23 -11.26 20.36
N THR A 97 -14.02 -11.99 19.27
CA THR A 97 -12.95 -11.63 18.32
C THR A 97 -13.17 -10.23 17.74
N ASN A 98 -12.10 -9.42 17.64
CA ASN A 98 -12.18 -8.00 17.22
C ASN A 98 -13.01 -7.75 15.96
N TRP A 99 -12.90 -8.60 14.93
CA TRP A 99 -13.67 -8.43 13.69
C TRP A 99 -15.19 -8.49 13.91
N LEU A 100 -15.69 -9.18 14.94
CA LEU A 100 -17.12 -9.17 15.30
C LEU A 100 -17.52 -7.85 15.97
N HIS A 101 -16.62 -7.21 16.73
CA HIS A 101 -16.86 -5.89 17.29
C HIS A 101 -16.84 -4.82 16.20
N GLU A 102 -15.87 -4.90 15.29
CA GLU A 102 -15.79 -3.98 14.16
C GLU A 102 -17.02 -4.12 13.25
N LEU A 103 -17.48 -5.36 13.01
CA LEU A 103 -18.64 -5.63 12.17
C LEU A 103 -19.97 -5.24 12.82
N PHE A 104 -20.23 -5.66 14.06
CA PHE A 104 -21.54 -5.50 14.68
C PHE A 104 -21.62 -4.33 15.66
N GLY A 105 -20.49 -3.84 16.16
CA GLY A 105 -20.42 -2.82 17.19
C GLY A 105 -20.76 -3.32 18.58
N GLU A 106 -20.99 -2.36 19.47
CA GLU A 106 -21.35 -2.56 20.87
C GLU A 106 -22.63 -1.78 21.19
N ASP A 107 -23.38 -2.26 22.19
CA ASP A 107 -24.53 -1.52 22.71
C ASP A 107 -24.09 -0.35 23.60
N ALA A 108 -25.05 0.46 24.07
CA ALA A 108 -24.78 1.60 24.94
C ALA A 108 -24.08 1.24 26.27
N SER A 109 -24.04 -0.05 26.65
CA SER A 109 -23.33 -0.54 27.83
C SER A 109 -21.96 -1.14 27.50
N GLY A 110 -21.47 -0.99 26.25
CA GLY A 110 -20.21 -1.57 25.78
C GLY A 110 -20.26 -3.10 25.60
N ARG A 111 -21.45 -3.69 25.50
CA ARG A 111 -21.56 -5.14 25.27
C ARG A 111 -21.58 -5.44 23.78
N PRO A 112 -20.86 -6.47 23.31
CA PRO A 112 -20.79 -6.79 21.88
C PRO A 112 -22.18 -7.17 21.34
N LEU A 113 -22.65 -6.48 20.31
CA LEU A 113 -23.96 -6.75 19.70
C LEU A 113 -24.05 -8.15 19.09
N CYS A 114 -22.91 -8.72 18.66
CA CYS A 114 -22.84 -10.08 18.14
C CYS A 114 -23.43 -11.13 19.11
N ARG A 115 -23.31 -10.93 20.44
CA ARG A 115 -23.87 -11.86 21.43
C ARG A 115 -25.40 -11.86 21.46
N GLN A 116 -26.03 -10.78 21.04
CA GLN A 116 -27.48 -10.63 20.96
C GLN A 116 -28.01 -11.10 19.59
N ILE A 117 -27.23 -10.81 18.54
CA ILE A 117 -27.53 -11.16 17.15
C ILE A 117 -27.53 -12.67 16.92
N PHE A 118 -26.71 -13.45 17.62
CA PHE A 118 -26.63 -14.90 17.42
C PHE A 118 -27.28 -15.70 18.56
N LYS A 119 -28.17 -16.64 18.21
CA LYS A 119 -28.65 -17.70 19.10
C LYS A 119 -27.76 -18.94 18.99
N ARG A 120 -27.36 -19.49 20.14
CA ARG A 120 -26.42 -20.62 20.26
C ARG A 120 -27.02 -21.70 21.17
N SER A 121 -27.03 -22.97 20.74
CA SER A 121 -27.61 -24.07 21.55
C SER A 121 -26.59 -24.77 22.46
N ASN A 122 -25.35 -24.93 22.00
CA ASN A 122 -24.24 -25.54 22.74
C ASN A 122 -22.98 -24.65 22.70
N PRO A 123 -22.98 -23.53 23.44
CA PRO A 123 -21.91 -22.54 23.35
C PRO A 123 -20.57 -23.13 23.81
N GLU A 124 -19.55 -22.89 23.00
CA GLU A 124 -18.17 -23.37 23.13
C GLU A 124 -18.06 -24.90 23.22
N LEU A 125 -19.05 -25.64 22.71
CA LEU A 125 -19.15 -27.10 22.79
C LEU A 125 -19.01 -27.63 24.23
N ARG A 126 -19.59 -26.93 25.21
CA ARG A 126 -19.53 -27.32 26.63
C ARG A 126 -20.40 -28.53 26.99
N ARG A 127 -21.37 -28.90 26.15
CA ARG A 127 -22.24 -30.08 26.28
C ARG A 127 -21.96 -31.08 25.17
N SER A 128 -22.40 -32.32 25.34
CA SER A 128 -22.41 -33.31 24.25
C SER A 128 -23.33 -32.84 23.11
N GLY A 129 -22.89 -33.04 21.87
CA GLY A 129 -23.63 -32.64 20.67
C GLY A 129 -22.95 -31.52 19.88
N PRO A 130 -23.51 -31.16 18.71
CA PRO A 130 -22.96 -30.11 17.85
C PRO A 130 -23.18 -28.72 18.44
N ALA A 131 -22.39 -27.74 17.99
CA ALA A 131 -22.69 -26.32 18.16
C ALA A 131 -23.67 -25.92 17.05
N GLU A 132 -24.80 -25.33 17.43
CA GLU A 132 -25.75 -24.76 16.48
C GLU A 132 -25.78 -23.25 16.63
N VAL A 133 -25.68 -22.54 15.50
CA VAL A 133 -25.70 -21.09 15.45
C VAL A 133 -26.79 -20.65 14.47
N SER A 134 -27.57 -19.64 14.88
CA SER A 134 -28.61 -19.01 14.04
C SER A 134 -28.70 -17.52 14.35
N PHE A 135 -29.19 -16.72 13.41
CA PHE A 135 -29.54 -15.33 13.71
C PHE A 135 -30.73 -15.27 14.68
N ASN A 136 -30.78 -14.23 15.50
CA ASN A 136 -31.92 -13.92 16.33
C ASN A 136 -32.96 -13.16 15.49
N PRO A 137 -34.10 -13.79 15.12
CA PRO A 137 -35.08 -13.18 14.22
C PRO A 137 -35.76 -11.93 14.80
N SER A 138 -35.67 -11.70 16.12
CA SER A 138 -36.17 -10.47 16.74
C SER A 138 -35.26 -9.26 16.50
N LEU A 139 -34.02 -9.48 16.05
CA LEU A 139 -33.05 -8.42 15.76
C LEU A 139 -32.80 -8.30 14.26
N ILE A 140 -32.51 -9.43 13.61
CA ILE A 140 -32.26 -9.50 12.16
C ILE A 140 -33.24 -10.53 11.59
N ALA A 141 -34.27 -10.03 10.91
CA ALA A 141 -35.21 -10.88 10.19
C ALA A 141 -34.59 -11.36 8.85
N PRO A 142 -35.00 -12.54 8.32
CA PRO A 142 -34.41 -13.07 7.09
C PRO A 142 -34.47 -12.13 5.87
N ASP A 143 -35.54 -11.33 5.76
CA ASP A 143 -35.73 -10.30 4.73
C ASP A 143 -34.81 -9.07 4.92
N GLY A 144 -34.28 -8.89 6.13
CA GLY A 144 -33.24 -7.92 6.44
C GLY A 144 -31.84 -8.36 6.00
N ILE A 145 -31.66 -9.59 5.50
CA ILE A 145 -30.38 -10.13 5.04
C ILE A 145 -30.33 -10.12 3.51
N LYS A 146 -29.33 -9.45 2.94
CA LYS A 146 -29.19 -9.26 1.49
C LYS A 146 -27.83 -9.74 1.00
N ILE A 147 -27.81 -10.43 -0.15
CA ILE A 147 -26.59 -10.91 -0.80
C ILE A 147 -26.43 -10.16 -2.12
N PHE A 148 -25.29 -9.51 -2.30
CA PHE A 148 -24.90 -8.82 -3.53
C PHE A 148 -23.79 -9.60 -4.22
N VAL A 149 -23.91 -9.80 -5.54
CA VAL A 149 -22.89 -10.39 -6.40
C VAL A 149 -22.58 -9.37 -7.49
N GLU A 150 -21.33 -8.97 -7.64
CA GLU A 150 -20.93 -7.89 -8.57
C GLU A 150 -21.74 -6.59 -8.38
N ASN A 151 -22.04 -6.26 -7.11
CA ASN A 151 -22.88 -5.13 -6.69
C ASN A 151 -24.37 -5.22 -7.06
N GLU A 152 -24.83 -6.33 -7.64
CA GLU A 152 -26.24 -6.59 -7.90
C GLU A 152 -26.89 -7.45 -6.81
N LEU A 153 -28.12 -7.10 -6.42
CA LEU A 153 -28.86 -7.87 -5.41
C LEU A 153 -29.26 -9.24 -5.99
N CYS A 154 -28.72 -10.32 -5.43
CA CYS A 154 -29.08 -11.68 -5.80
C CYS A 154 -30.37 -12.11 -5.08
N THR A 155 -31.45 -12.24 -5.85
CA THR A 155 -32.77 -12.69 -5.36
C THR A 155 -33.14 -14.11 -5.81
N ASP A 156 -32.32 -14.74 -6.65
CA ASP A 156 -32.57 -16.10 -7.14
C ASP A 156 -32.23 -17.15 -6.07
N PRO A 157 -33.23 -17.91 -5.56
CA PRO A 157 -33.01 -18.89 -4.50
C PRO A 157 -32.14 -20.08 -4.93
N GLU A 158 -32.09 -20.45 -6.21
CA GLU A 158 -31.21 -21.55 -6.65
C GLU A 158 -29.75 -21.07 -6.73
N ARG A 159 -29.49 -19.87 -7.27
CA ARG A 159 -28.14 -19.27 -7.24
C ARG A 159 -27.62 -19.09 -5.81
N LEU A 160 -28.47 -18.64 -4.88
CA LEU A 160 -28.11 -18.52 -3.46
C LEU A 160 -27.75 -19.89 -2.85
N ARG A 161 -28.53 -20.93 -3.16
CA ARG A 161 -28.25 -22.29 -2.70
C ARG A 161 -26.91 -22.81 -3.23
N GLU A 162 -26.65 -22.66 -4.52
CA GLU A 162 -25.39 -23.07 -5.16
C GLU A 162 -24.20 -22.35 -4.54
N MET A 163 -24.32 -21.05 -4.30
CA MET A 163 -23.31 -20.25 -3.63
C MET A 163 -23.04 -20.74 -2.20
N SER A 164 -24.09 -21.02 -1.42
CA SER A 164 -23.97 -21.60 -0.06
C SER A 164 -23.22 -22.94 -0.10
N GLN A 165 -23.56 -23.82 -1.05
CA GLN A 165 -22.87 -25.10 -1.24
C GLN A 165 -21.41 -24.91 -1.63
N SER A 166 -21.10 -23.96 -2.52
CA SER A 166 -19.72 -23.66 -2.91
C SER A 166 -18.90 -23.17 -1.70
N VAL A 167 -19.39 -22.19 -0.93
CA VAL A 167 -18.71 -21.71 0.29
C VAL A 167 -18.50 -22.85 1.31
N LYS A 168 -19.48 -23.73 1.50
CA LYS A 168 -19.34 -24.93 2.36
C LYS A 168 -18.28 -25.90 1.85
N SER A 169 -18.12 -26.01 0.54
CA SER A 169 -17.18 -26.93 -0.10
C SER A 169 -15.73 -26.44 -0.09
N GLN A 170 -15.49 -25.15 0.18
CA GLN A 170 -14.16 -24.55 0.34
C GLN A 170 -13.45 -25.13 1.57
N LYS A 171 -12.93 -26.36 1.45
CA LYS A 171 -12.04 -26.92 2.44
C LYS A 171 -10.74 -26.13 2.40
N LYS A 172 -10.47 -25.36 3.45
CA LYS A 172 -9.14 -24.80 3.67
C LYS A 172 -8.17 -25.98 3.61
N PRO A 173 -7.14 -25.98 2.74
CA PRO A 173 -6.15 -27.03 2.75
C PRO A 173 -5.68 -27.17 4.19
N LYS A 174 -5.73 -28.40 4.70
CA LYS A 174 -5.28 -28.72 6.06
C LYS A 174 -3.80 -28.36 6.05
N VAL A 175 -3.46 -27.15 6.47
CA VAL A 175 -2.09 -26.79 6.79
C VAL A 175 -1.78 -27.72 7.95
N GLU A 176 -1.03 -28.79 7.67
CA GLU A 176 -0.50 -29.66 8.71
C GLU A 176 0.07 -28.73 9.76
N SER A 177 -0.46 -28.83 10.98
CA SER A 177 -0.10 -27.96 12.08
C SER A 177 1.37 -28.20 12.41
N SER A 178 2.27 -27.56 11.66
CA SER A 178 3.56 -27.14 12.20
C SER A 178 3.21 -26.35 13.45
N GLU A 179 3.70 -26.82 14.60
CA GLU A 179 3.56 -26.16 15.89
C GLU A 179 3.59 -24.64 15.68
N SER A 180 2.48 -23.97 16.02
CA SER A 180 2.42 -22.51 15.98
C SER A 180 3.67 -22.00 16.70
N PRO A 181 4.57 -21.26 16.02
CA PRO A 181 5.78 -20.78 16.66
C PRO A 181 5.37 -20.10 17.95
N LYS A 182 5.93 -20.54 19.08
CA LYS A 182 5.72 -19.86 20.37
C LYS A 182 5.95 -18.38 20.10
N ARG A 183 4.92 -17.57 20.33
CA ARG A 183 4.93 -16.12 20.12
C ARG A 183 6.16 -15.59 20.86
N VAL A 184 7.23 -15.31 20.12
CA VAL A 184 8.45 -14.77 20.70
C VAL A 184 8.07 -13.39 21.18
N ASP A 185 8.21 -13.18 22.48
CA ASP A 185 7.87 -11.91 23.12
C ASP A 185 8.88 -10.83 22.66
N HIS A 186 8.56 -10.17 21.55
CA HIS A 186 9.35 -9.09 20.97
C HIS A 186 9.23 -7.78 21.77
N SER A 187 8.41 -7.72 22.82
CA SER A 187 8.15 -6.48 23.58
C SER A 187 9.38 -5.90 24.28
N ARG A 188 10.45 -6.70 24.48
CA ARG A 188 11.66 -6.25 25.19
C ARG A 188 12.69 -5.48 24.34
N ARG A 189 12.52 -5.34 23.02
CA ARG A 189 13.49 -4.62 22.15
C ARG A 189 13.15 -3.13 21.91
N ALA A 190 11.98 -2.63 22.31
CA ALA A 190 11.47 -1.34 21.83
C ALA A 190 11.91 -0.07 22.59
N ALA A 191 12.49 -0.16 23.79
CA ALA A 191 12.64 1.03 24.63
C ALA A 191 13.80 1.97 24.23
N ALA A 192 14.97 1.43 23.89
CA ALA A 192 16.15 2.24 23.55
C ALA A 192 16.04 2.98 22.20
N PRO A 193 15.47 2.39 21.14
CA PRO A 193 15.41 3.09 19.85
C PRO A 193 14.44 4.27 19.80
N LEU A 194 13.36 4.23 20.57
CA LEU A 194 12.40 5.33 20.66
C LEU A 194 13.05 6.64 21.15
N ILE A 195 14.13 6.57 21.91
CA ILE A 195 14.85 7.73 22.43
C ILE A 195 15.61 8.45 21.29
N SER A 196 16.21 7.72 20.36
CA SER A 196 16.94 8.30 19.22
C SER A 196 16.00 9.05 18.27
N ALA A 197 14.87 8.44 17.92
CA ALA A 197 13.85 9.06 17.09
C ALA A 197 13.31 10.36 17.70
N ARG A 198 13.00 10.35 19.00
CA ARG A 198 12.52 11.56 19.71
C ARG A 198 13.56 12.67 19.75
N LYS A 199 14.82 12.31 20.04
CA LYS A 199 15.91 13.28 20.03
C LYS A 199 16.06 13.96 18.67
N PHE A 200 15.90 13.21 17.57
CA PHE A 200 15.92 13.79 16.22
C PHE A 200 14.78 14.79 16.01
N LEU A 201 13.55 14.46 16.45
CA LEU A 201 12.42 15.40 16.37
C LEU A 201 12.67 16.68 17.18
N ASP A 202 13.21 16.54 18.39
CA ASP A 202 13.57 17.69 19.23
C ASP A 202 14.62 18.58 18.54
N GLU A 203 15.63 17.98 17.88
CA GLU A 203 16.63 18.70 17.09
C GLU A 203 16.05 19.40 15.86
N GLN A 204 15.01 18.84 15.22
CA GLN A 204 14.32 19.48 14.10
C GLN A 204 13.51 20.72 14.54
N GLN A 205 12.90 20.69 15.73
CA GLN A 205 12.12 21.84 16.25
C GLN A 205 12.98 23.11 16.42
N VAL A 206 14.28 22.95 16.66
CA VAL A 206 15.23 24.08 16.77
C VAL A 206 15.43 24.80 15.43
N ARG A 207 15.16 24.15 14.29
CA ARG A 207 15.43 24.69 12.94
C ARG A 207 14.34 25.64 12.43
N GLY A 208 13.44 26.13 13.28
CA GLY A 208 12.38 27.07 12.92
C GLY A 208 11.14 26.40 12.30
N PRO A 209 10.13 27.17 11.90
CA PRO A 209 8.84 26.62 11.50
C PRO A 209 8.93 25.87 10.15
N LEU A 210 8.07 24.85 10.01
CA LEU A 210 7.83 24.15 8.75
C LEU A 210 7.31 25.12 7.65
N PRO A 211 7.36 24.76 6.36
CA PRO A 211 6.79 25.61 5.31
C PRO A 211 5.25 25.52 5.29
N PHE A 212 4.56 26.62 4.98
CA PHE A 212 3.10 26.60 4.72
C PHE A 212 2.79 25.72 3.50
N PRO A 213 1.73 24.87 3.51
CA PRO A 213 0.64 24.80 4.49
C PRO A 213 0.90 23.90 5.71
N PHE A 214 2.06 23.25 5.77
CA PHE A 214 2.43 22.26 6.80
C PHE A 214 2.83 22.85 8.16
N ARG A 215 2.75 24.18 8.33
CA ARG A 215 2.80 24.80 9.67
C ARG A 215 1.56 24.50 10.49
N ASP A 216 0.44 24.34 9.82
CA ASP A 216 -0.82 23.98 10.45
C ASP A 216 -0.81 22.49 10.84
N GLN A 217 -1.19 22.20 12.09
CA GLN A 217 -1.20 20.82 12.59
C GLN A 217 -2.23 19.96 11.86
N HIS A 218 -3.39 20.51 11.52
CA HIS A 218 -4.42 19.77 10.81
C HIS A 218 -3.96 19.32 9.42
N ASN A 219 -3.26 20.18 8.68
CA ASN A 219 -2.65 19.80 7.40
C ASN A 219 -1.55 18.74 7.55
N ARG A 220 -0.77 18.76 8.64
CA ARG A 220 0.22 17.71 8.92
C ARG A 220 -0.46 16.38 9.24
N ASP A 221 -1.50 16.39 10.07
CA ASP A 221 -2.25 15.19 10.42
C ASP A 221 -2.91 14.58 9.18
N GLN A 222 -3.46 15.42 8.31
CA GLN A 222 -4.02 14.99 7.02
C GLN A 222 -2.94 14.38 6.12
N LEU A 223 -1.77 15.03 5.99
CA LEU A 223 -0.65 14.51 5.22
C LEU A 223 -0.18 13.15 5.77
N LYS A 224 -0.03 13.05 7.09
CA LYS A 224 0.35 11.80 7.78
C LYS A 224 -0.66 10.70 7.53
N ALA A 225 -1.96 10.98 7.60
CA ALA A 225 -3.01 10.00 7.33
C ALA A 225 -2.94 9.48 5.88
N ILE A 226 -2.71 10.37 4.92
CA ILE A 226 -2.53 10.02 3.50
C ILE A 226 -1.28 9.15 3.31
N PHE A 227 -0.16 9.55 3.94
CA PHE A 227 1.10 8.82 3.87
C PHE A 227 0.95 7.42 4.47
N ARG A 228 0.26 7.32 5.61
CA ARG A 228 -0.03 6.05 6.27
C ARG A 228 -0.81 5.10 5.37
N SER A 229 -1.88 5.61 4.74
CA SER A 229 -2.71 4.83 3.81
C SER A 229 -1.89 4.31 2.63
N GLU A 230 -1.07 5.16 2.01
CA GLU A 230 -0.21 4.79 0.89
C GLU A 230 0.85 3.76 1.28
N VAL A 231 1.61 4.04 2.35
CA VAL A 231 2.71 3.18 2.79
C VAL A 231 2.17 1.78 3.09
N LEU A 232 1.06 1.66 3.83
CA LEU A 232 0.45 0.36 4.09
C LEU A 232 0.02 -0.32 2.78
N SER A 233 -0.73 0.38 1.93
CA SER A 233 -1.19 -0.17 0.63
C SER A 233 -0.02 -0.74 -0.18
N MET A 234 1.07 0.02 -0.29
CA MET A 234 2.24 -0.37 -1.08
C MET A 234 3.03 -1.52 -0.44
N LEU A 235 3.18 -1.54 0.89
CA LEU A 235 3.80 -2.66 1.61
C LEU A 235 2.99 -3.96 1.44
N TYR A 236 1.65 -3.90 1.42
CA TYR A 236 0.79 -5.07 1.17
C TYR A 236 0.77 -5.49 -0.31
N SER A 237 0.94 -4.55 -1.24
CA SER A 237 0.87 -4.81 -2.69
C SER A 237 2.07 -5.58 -3.26
N THR A 238 3.23 -5.48 -2.60
CA THR A 238 4.48 -6.06 -3.09
C THR A 238 4.91 -7.19 -2.15
N ASN A 239 4.64 -8.43 -2.54
CA ASN A 239 4.95 -9.59 -1.71
C ASN A 239 6.38 -10.09 -1.95
N ILE A 240 7.37 -9.40 -1.37
CA ILE A 240 8.78 -9.81 -1.47
C ILE A 240 9.11 -11.09 -0.68
N PHE A 241 8.20 -11.55 0.17
CA PHE A 241 8.39 -12.73 1.03
C PHE A 241 8.07 -14.03 0.29
N ASN A 242 7.23 -13.96 -0.74
CA ASN A 242 6.86 -15.11 -1.55
C ASN A 242 7.68 -15.14 -2.84
N ARG A 243 8.43 -16.21 -3.04
CA ARG A 243 9.28 -16.40 -4.22
C ARG A 243 8.46 -16.47 -5.51
N TRP A 244 7.29 -17.09 -5.47
CA TRP A 244 6.43 -17.17 -6.66
C TRP A 244 5.89 -15.80 -7.06
N ASP A 245 5.51 -14.96 -6.10
CA ASP A 245 5.05 -13.59 -6.38
C ASP A 245 6.20 -12.72 -6.93
N LEU A 246 7.42 -12.89 -6.42
CA LEU A 246 8.62 -12.24 -6.96
C LEU A 246 8.92 -12.68 -8.39
N ASP A 247 8.92 -13.98 -8.67
CA ASP A 247 9.17 -14.51 -10.02
C ASP A 247 8.08 -14.02 -11.00
N LYS A 248 6.81 -13.94 -10.55
CA LYS A 248 5.71 -13.36 -11.34
C LYS A 248 5.93 -11.87 -11.62
N ALA A 249 6.37 -11.09 -10.63
CA ALA A 249 6.66 -9.68 -10.80
C ALA A 249 7.83 -9.46 -11.77
N GLU A 250 8.92 -10.22 -11.64
CA GLU A 250 10.06 -10.14 -12.56
C GLU A 250 9.67 -10.55 -13.98
N ALA A 251 8.89 -11.62 -14.15
CA ALA A 251 8.39 -12.04 -15.46
C ALA A 251 7.50 -10.96 -16.11
N ARG A 252 6.64 -10.31 -15.32
CA ARG A 252 5.81 -9.20 -15.80
C ARG A 252 6.66 -8.01 -16.26
N ILE A 253 7.65 -7.60 -15.45
CA ILE A 253 8.54 -6.48 -15.80
C ILE A 253 9.31 -6.80 -17.08
N LYS A 254 9.94 -7.97 -17.17
CA LYS A 254 10.73 -8.38 -18.35
C LYS A 254 9.86 -8.63 -19.59
N GLY A 255 8.58 -8.94 -19.39
CA GLY A 255 7.59 -9.11 -20.46
C GLY A 255 7.11 -7.80 -21.08
N ASN A 256 7.26 -6.67 -20.39
CA ASN A 256 6.82 -5.37 -20.87
C ASN A 256 7.73 -4.85 -22.00
N GLN A 257 7.15 -4.42 -23.12
CA GLN A 257 7.93 -4.01 -24.30
C GLN A 257 8.77 -2.75 -24.02
N THR A 258 8.19 -1.78 -23.31
CA THR A 258 8.92 -0.56 -22.91
C THR A 258 10.14 -0.89 -22.05
N TYR A 259 10.03 -1.82 -21.09
CA TYR A 259 11.19 -2.27 -20.31
C TYR A 259 12.30 -2.82 -21.22
N ARG A 260 11.93 -3.68 -22.17
CA ARG A 260 12.87 -4.32 -23.11
C ARG A 260 13.54 -3.31 -24.03
N ASP A 261 12.80 -2.32 -24.51
CA ASP A 261 13.34 -1.27 -25.38
C ASP A 261 14.39 -0.42 -24.63
N LEU A 262 14.13 -0.14 -23.34
CA LEU A 262 15.02 0.65 -22.49
C LEU A 262 16.27 -0.12 -22.05
N THR A 263 16.13 -1.41 -21.79
CA THR A 263 17.24 -2.29 -21.37
C THR A 263 18.06 -2.83 -22.54
N GLY A 264 17.47 -2.89 -23.75
CA GLY A 264 18.10 -3.40 -24.96
C GLY A 264 18.67 -4.81 -24.76
N PRO A 265 19.98 -5.03 -25.01
CA PRO A 265 20.58 -6.36 -24.88
C PRO A 265 20.64 -6.87 -23.43
N TYR A 266 20.36 -6.01 -22.44
CA TYR A 266 20.39 -6.35 -21.02
C TYR A 266 19.00 -6.69 -20.45
N ALA A 267 17.98 -6.84 -21.28
CA ALA A 267 16.59 -7.10 -20.84
C ALA A 267 16.43 -8.36 -19.96
N ASP A 268 17.30 -9.36 -20.13
CA ASP A 268 17.26 -10.60 -19.37
C ASP A 268 18.02 -10.51 -18.03
N THR A 269 18.69 -9.39 -17.73
CA THR A 269 19.40 -9.18 -16.47
C THR A 269 18.49 -9.46 -15.28
N PRO A 270 18.90 -10.28 -14.29
CA PRO A 270 18.10 -10.53 -13.10
C PRO A 270 17.77 -9.24 -12.36
N ILE A 271 16.49 -9.02 -12.08
CA ILE A 271 16.04 -7.85 -11.29
C ILE A 271 16.23 -8.11 -9.79
N VAL A 272 16.18 -9.38 -9.41
CA VAL A 272 16.43 -9.87 -8.06
C VAL A 272 17.75 -10.63 -8.05
N SER A 273 18.71 -10.15 -7.24
CA SER A 273 20.06 -10.70 -7.16
C SER A 273 20.10 -12.14 -6.63
N ASP A 274 21.23 -12.81 -6.86
CA ASP A 274 21.50 -14.13 -6.27
C ASP A 274 21.58 -14.09 -4.73
N ILE A 275 21.95 -12.93 -4.15
CA ILE A 275 21.96 -12.73 -2.70
C ILE A 275 20.54 -12.86 -2.14
N ASP A 276 19.56 -12.18 -2.76
CA ASP A 276 18.14 -12.27 -2.38
C ASP A 276 17.59 -13.68 -2.65
N ARG A 277 17.82 -14.21 -3.86
CA ARG A 277 17.35 -15.54 -4.27
C ARG A 277 17.90 -16.66 -3.37
N GLY A 278 19.08 -16.45 -2.80
CA GLY A 278 19.76 -17.34 -1.87
C GLY A 278 19.34 -17.21 -0.40
N LEU A 279 18.46 -16.27 -0.04
CA LEU A 279 17.98 -16.13 1.34
C LEU A 279 17.22 -17.38 1.81
N LEU A 280 17.59 -17.86 3.00
CA LEU A 280 16.86 -18.93 3.68
C LEU A 280 15.49 -18.43 4.16
N SER A 281 14.54 -19.35 4.42
CA SER A 281 13.16 -18.99 4.78
C SER A 281 13.06 -18.03 5.97
N ALA A 282 13.92 -18.17 6.99
CA ALA A 282 13.92 -17.27 8.15
C ALA A 282 14.45 -15.87 7.81
N ASP A 283 15.56 -15.79 7.06
CA ASP A 283 16.15 -14.51 6.63
C ASP A 283 15.22 -13.77 5.66
N ARG A 284 14.50 -14.51 4.81
CA ARG A 284 13.48 -13.96 3.90
C ARG A 284 12.35 -13.26 4.66
N LEU A 285 12.04 -13.72 5.88
CA LEU A 285 11.10 -13.10 6.81
C LEU A 285 11.75 -12.03 7.71
N GLY A 286 12.93 -11.51 7.35
CA GLY A 286 13.65 -10.50 8.14
C GLY A 286 14.22 -11.00 9.47
N VAL A 287 14.07 -12.29 9.80
CA VAL A 287 14.54 -12.86 11.07
C VAL A 287 15.94 -13.44 10.88
N SER A 288 16.96 -12.60 10.98
CA SER A 288 18.32 -13.12 11.02
C SER A 288 18.76 -13.47 12.44
N ARG A 289 19.29 -14.68 12.63
CA ARG A 289 19.85 -15.12 13.92
C ARG A 289 21.14 -14.37 14.28
N ASN A 290 21.93 -13.95 13.28
CA ASN A 290 23.25 -13.33 13.45
C ASN A 290 23.53 -12.12 12.51
N GLY A 291 22.61 -11.76 11.61
CA GLY A 291 22.91 -10.86 10.48
C GLY A 291 22.94 -9.37 10.81
N GLN A 292 22.12 -8.89 11.75
CA GLN A 292 22.02 -7.45 12.02
C GLN A 292 23.30 -6.85 12.63
N SER A 293 24.14 -7.64 13.30
CA SER A 293 25.41 -7.16 13.85
C SER A 293 26.48 -6.87 12.79
N LEU A 294 26.22 -7.23 11.53
CA LEU A 294 27.12 -6.91 10.41
C LEU A 294 26.85 -5.54 9.81
N LEU A 295 25.72 -4.91 10.15
CA LEU A 295 25.40 -3.57 9.70
C LEU A 295 26.10 -2.53 10.60
N PRO A 296 26.53 -1.39 10.01
CA PRO A 296 27.23 -0.38 10.76
C PRO A 296 26.38 0.15 11.91
N GLY A 297 26.95 0.13 13.10
CA GLY A 297 26.41 0.81 14.26
C GLY A 297 26.59 2.33 14.15
N PRO A 298 26.09 3.10 15.12
CA PRO A 298 26.14 4.57 15.11
C PRO A 298 27.54 5.17 14.97
N ASP A 299 28.58 4.45 15.41
CA ASP A 299 29.97 4.89 15.40
C ASP A 299 30.75 4.48 14.12
N ASP A 300 30.16 3.63 13.28
CA ASP A 300 30.76 3.16 12.03
C ASP A 300 30.49 4.14 10.86
N ALA A 301 31.17 3.96 9.73
CA ALA A 301 30.84 4.73 8.52
C ALA A 301 29.43 4.38 8.01
N PRO A 302 28.58 5.36 7.66
CA PRO A 302 27.20 5.09 7.26
C PRO A 302 27.12 4.41 5.90
N ILE A 303 26.10 3.55 5.70
CA ILE A 303 25.67 3.12 4.37
C ILE A 303 24.92 4.28 3.72
N ARG A 304 25.39 4.73 2.56
CA ARG A 304 24.80 5.83 1.81
C ARG A 304 23.65 5.33 0.93
N CYS A 305 22.45 5.82 1.20
CA CYS A 305 21.22 5.44 0.55
C CYS A 305 20.65 6.62 -0.23
N TYR A 306 20.55 6.51 -1.56
CA TYR A 306 19.98 7.55 -2.42
C TYR A 306 18.59 7.14 -2.89
N VAL A 307 17.57 7.87 -2.45
CA VAL A 307 16.16 7.55 -2.69
C VAL A 307 15.42 8.81 -3.14
N PRO A 308 14.71 8.81 -4.28
CA PRO A 308 13.88 9.96 -4.64
C PRO A 308 12.87 10.29 -3.56
N VAL A 309 12.61 11.59 -3.34
CA VAL A 309 11.73 12.06 -2.25
C VAL A 309 10.31 11.48 -2.34
N VAL A 310 9.91 11.06 -3.53
CA VAL A 310 8.56 10.57 -3.85
C VAL A 310 8.35 9.11 -3.44
N GLU A 311 9.42 8.37 -3.15
CA GLU A 311 9.35 6.97 -2.75
C GLU A 311 9.11 6.84 -1.23
N ILE A 312 7.99 7.37 -0.74
CA ILE A 312 7.72 7.43 0.71
C ILE A 312 7.77 6.08 1.40
N THR A 313 7.34 5.01 0.72
CA THR A 313 7.31 3.67 1.29
C THR A 313 8.74 3.17 1.50
N THR A 314 9.62 3.36 0.50
CA THR A 314 11.05 3.10 0.62
C THR A 314 11.69 3.97 1.72
N LEU A 315 11.40 5.27 1.74
CA LEU A 315 11.88 6.18 2.77
C LEU A 315 11.45 5.74 4.18
N SER A 316 10.20 5.27 4.33
CA SER A 316 9.68 4.78 5.60
C SER A 316 10.44 3.55 6.10
N LEU A 317 10.76 2.62 5.20
CA LEU A 317 11.60 1.46 5.51
C LEU A 317 12.98 1.90 5.99
N LEU A 318 13.64 2.82 5.27
CA LEU A 318 14.97 3.30 5.62
C LEU A 318 14.98 4.11 6.93
N TYR A 319 13.95 4.92 7.18
CA TYR A 319 13.80 5.65 8.43
C TYR A 319 13.56 4.71 9.62
N TYR A 320 12.78 3.64 9.43
CA TYR A 320 12.65 2.58 10.42
C TYR A 320 14.02 1.96 10.74
N ILE A 321 14.77 1.57 9.71
CA ILE A 321 16.11 0.96 9.88
C ILE A 321 17.06 1.92 10.62
N LYS A 322 17.06 3.21 10.24
CA LYS A 322 17.93 4.22 10.82
C LYS A 322 17.57 4.56 12.27
N PHE A 323 16.33 5.00 12.49
CA PHE A 323 15.92 5.60 13.76
C PHE A 323 15.35 4.60 14.77
N ILE A 324 14.82 3.45 14.29
CA ILE A 324 14.22 2.42 15.16
C ILE A 324 15.12 1.18 15.27
N ASN A 325 15.85 0.78 14.24
CA ASN A 325 16.85 -0.29 14.39
C ASN A 325 18.24 0.25 14.79
N GLY A 326 18.46 1.57 14.72
CA GLY A 326 19.72 2.21 15.13
C GLY A 326 20.90 1.93 14.20
N ILE A 327 20.63 1.50 12.96
CA ILE A 327 21.65 1.24 11.95
C ILE A 327 22.09 2.56 11.32
N ASN A 328 23.40 2.77 11.15
CA ASN A 328 23.92 4.02 10.62
C ASN A 328 23.71 4.11 9.10
N LEU A 329 22.60 4.74 8.71
CA LEU A 329 22.28 5.07 7.33
C LEU A 329 22.42 6.57 7.08
N ASP A 330 23.05 6.94 5.97
CA ASP A 330 23.00 8.29 5.42
C ASP A 330 21.98 8.31 4.27
N ILE A 331 20.83 8.96 4.48
CA ILE A 331 19.69 8.89 3.57
C ILE A 331 19.57 10.22 2.84
N THR A 332 19.86 10.19 1.54
CA THR A 332 19.76 11.36 0.65
C THR A 332 18.49 11.26 -0.19
N PHE A 333 17.59 12.23 -0.02
CA PHE A 333 16.33 12.36 -0.76
C PHE A 333 16.19 13.65 -1.55
N GLY A 334 17.31 14.28 -1.90
CA GLY A 334 17.37 15.52 -2.68
C GLY A 334 17.00 15.41 -4.16
N TYR A 335 16.36 14.32 -4.57
CA TYR A 335 15.99 14.02 -5.97
C TYR A 335 14.47 14.05 -6.14
N SER A 336 13.98 14.82 -7.13
CA SER A 336 12.53 14.92 -7.40
C SER A 336 11.96 13.62 -7.96
N HIS A 337 12.76 12.89 -8.72
CA HIS A 337 12.42 11.62 -9.34
C HIS A 337 13.68 10.83 -9.70
N SER A 338 13.56 9.51 -9.87
CA SER A 338 14.70 8.62 -10.14
C SER A 338 15.46 8.95 -11.43
N ARG A 339 14.84 9.65 -12.40
CA ARG A 339 15.53 10.15 -13.61
C ARG A 339 16.66 11.14 -13.28
N MET A 340 16.50 12.03 -12.29
CA MET A 340 17.59 12.95 -11.91
C MET A 340 18.80 12.16 -11.39
N LEU A 341 18.53 11.16 -10.54
CA LEU A 341 19.54 10.29 -9.98
C LEU A 341 20.29 9.51 -11.07
N LEU A 342 19.58 8.95 -12.05
CA LEU A 342 20.19 8.28 -13.21
C LEU A 342 21.06 9.25 -14.03
N ASN A 343 20.60 10.48 -14.26
CA ASN A 343 21.36 11.46 -15.03
C ASN A 343 22.64 11.89 -14.31
N GLU A 344 22.59 12.15 -13.01
CA GLU A 344 23.80 12.47 -12.23
C GLU A 344 24.78 11.29 -12.19
N LEU A 345 24.28 10.05 -12.07
CA LEU A 345 25.12 8.86 -12.17
C LEU A 345 25.83 8.77 -13.54
N ARG A 346 25.09 8.97 -14.63
CA ARG A 346 25.65 8.94 -16.00
C ARG A 346 26.71 10.01 -16.23
N LEU A 347 26.56 11.16 -15.58
CA LEU A 347 27.50 12.27 -15.65
C LEU A 347 28.68 12.13 -14.66
N GLY A 348 28.67 11.10 -13.79
CA GLY A 348 29.69 10.92 -12.75
C GLY A 348 29.66 12.04 -11.71
N GLN A 349 28.47 12.59 -11.43
CA GLN A 349 28.28 13.76 -10.54
C GLN A 349 27.76 13.39 -9.15
N LEU A 350 27.56 12.10 -8.87
CA LEU A 350 27.18 11.64 -7.54
C LEU A 350 28.41 11.72 -6.61
N ASP A 351 28.45 12.74 -5.77
CA ASP A 351 29.48 12.93 -4.76
C ASP A 351 28.83 13.33 -3.41
N PRO A 352 28.92 12.48 -2.37
CA PRO A 352 29.56 11.17 -2.36
C PRO A 352 28.80 10.12 -3.19
N GLU A 353 29.53 9.16 -3.77
CA GLU A 353 28.90 8.01 -4.44
C GLU A 353 28.04 7.18 -3.46
N PRO A 354 26.80 6.80 -3.82
CA PRO A 354 25.93 5.97 -2.99
C PRO A 354 26.39 4.51 -2.89
N ASP A 355 26.14 3.90 -1.74
CA ASP A 355 26.30 2.46 -1.55
C ASP A 355 25.09 1.70 -2.11
N VAL A 356 23.89 2.26 -1.95
CA VAL A 356 22.64 1.75 -2.55
C VAL A 356 21.78 2.89 -3.10
N MET A 357 21.04 2.60 -4.17
CA MET A 357 20.10 3.53 -4.79
C MET A 357 18.76 2.88 -5.11
N PHE A 358 17.69 3.67 -5.07
CA PHE A 358 16.33 3.21 -5.28
C PHE A 358 15.73 3.92 -6.49
N MET A 359 15.20 3.13 -7.43
CA MET A 359 14.68 3.66 -8.68
C MET A 359 13.37 2.99 -9.09
N ALA A 360 12.39 3.81 -9.46
CA ALA A 360 11.21 3.34 -10.17
C ALA A 360 11.57 2.73 -11.53
N ILE A 361 10.69 1.88 -12.07
CA ILE A 361 11.04 0.96 -13.16
C ILE A 361 11.60 1.60 -14.43
N GLY A 362 11.13 2.79 -14.85
CA GLY A 362 11.60 3.44 -16.07
C GLY A 362 13.10 3.78 -16.00
N PRO A 363 13.53 4.62 -15.03
CA PRO A 363 14.95 4.88 -14.80
C PRO A 363 15.75 3.64 -14.41
N ALA A 364 15.17 2.67 -13.69
CA ALA A 364 15.83 1.42 -13.38
C ALA A 364 16.16 0.60 -14.64
N ALA A 365 15.25 0.54 -15.62
CA ALA A 365 15.47 -0.07 -16.93
C ALA A 365 16.59 0.64 -17.69
N GLY A 366 16.59 1.98 -17.67
CA GLY A 366 17.68 2.77 -18.24
C GLY A 366 19.04 2.49 -17.58
N LEU A 367 19.07 2.30 -16.26
CA LEU A 367 20.29 1.92 -15.53
C LEU A 367 20.80 0.53 -15.95
N ILE A 368 19.90 -0.44 -16.05
CA ILE A 368 20.21 -1.80 -16.50
C ILE A 368 20.71 -1.80 -17.95
N GLY A 369 20.11 -0.98 -18.83
CA GLY A 369 20.52 -0.83 -20.23
C GLY A 369 21.94 -0.27 -20.42
N LEU A 370 22.50 0.40 -19.41
CA LEU A 370 23.91 0.83 -19.41
C LEU A 370 24.88 -0.31 -19.08
N GLY A 371 24.38 -1.44 -18.56
CA GLY A 371 25.15 -2.62 -18.20
C GLY A 371 26.13 -2.37 -17.04
N GLU A 372 27.21 -3.16 -16.99
CA GLU A 372 28.22 -3.12 -15.90
C GLU A 372 28.98 -1.80 -15.79
N LYS A 373 28.90 -0.92 -16.80
CA LYS A 373 29.65 0.36 -16.84
C LYS A 373 29.28 1.30 -15.71
N THR A 374 28.09 1.13 -15.12
CA THR A 374 27.60 1.97 -14.03
C THR A 374 28.23 1.60 -12.70
N GLY A 375 28.72 0.37 -12.54
CA GLY A 375 29.12 -0.17 -11.24
C GLY A 375 27.94 -0.43 -10.30
N PHE A 376 26.71 -0.50 -10.79
CA PHE A 376 25.51 -0.82 -10.00
C PHE A 376 24.80 -2.04 -10.56
N SER A 377 24.32 -2.92 -9.67
CA SER A 377 23.53 -4.11 -10.04
C SER A 377 22.24 -4.17 -9.22
N PRO A 378 21.14 -4.69 -9.80
CA PRO A 378 19.90 -4.92 -9.06
C PRO A 378 20.13 -5.82 -7.84
N LEU A 379 19.53 -5.47 -6.70
CA LEU A 379 19.57 -6.23 -5.45
C LEU A 379 18.24 -6.94 -5.21
N MET A 380 17.16 -6.17 -5.07
CA MET A 380 15.82 -6.64 -4.70
C MET A 380 14.72 -5.72 -5.23
N LEU A 381 13.51 -6.26 -5.36
CA LEU A 381 12.30 -5.45 -5.56
C LEU A 381 11.94 -4.69 -4.29
N MET A 382 11.51 -3.45 -4.46
CA MET A 382 11.12 -2.52 -3.42
C MET A 382 9.62 -2.23 -3.51
N PRO A 383 9.01 -1.61 -2.50
CA PRO A 383 7.58 -1.31 -2.55
C PRO A 383 7.25 -0.50 -3.80
N ARG A 384 6.13 -0.84 -4.43
CA ARG A 384 5.60 -0.10 -5.57
C ARG A 384 5.25 1.34 -5.20
N ILE A 385 5.08 2.16 -6.24
CA ILE A 385 4.56 3.51 -6.13
C ILE A 385 3.29 3.58 -6.95
N THR A 386 2.26 4.21 -6.39
CA THR A 386 0.98 4.42 -7.07
C THR A 386 1.09 5.52 -8.13
N TYR A 387 0.57 5.25 -9.32
CA TYR A 387 0.39 6.17 -10.43
C TYR A 387 -1.10 6.32 -10.71
N ARG A 388 -1.52 7.54 -11.02
CA ARG A 388 -2.90 7.84 -11.36
C ARG A 388 -2.95 8.82 -12.53
N ILE A 389 -4.05 8.75 -13.28
CA ILE A 389 -4.39 9.79 -14.24
C ILE A 389 -5.11 10.89 -13.45
N ALA A 390 -4.66 12.12 -13.64
CA ALA A 390 -5.23 13.33 -13.06
C ALA A 390 -5.71 14.26 -14.18
N ALA A 391 -6.68 15.11 -13.88
CA ALA A 391 -7.20 16.09 -14.82
C ALA A 391 -7.83 17.29 -14.09
N PRO A 392 -8.01 18.45 -14.75
CA PRO A 392 -8.61 19.64 -14.12
C PRO A 392 -10.06 19.40 -13.71
N ALA A 393 -10.51 19.87 -12.53
CA ALA A 393 -11.88 19.61 -12.06
C ALA A 393 -13.03 20.18 -12.92
N GLY A 394 -12.71 20.90 -13.99
CA GLY A 394 -13.64 21.76 -14.74
C GLY A 394 -14.69 21.08 -15.63
N ASN A 395 -14.57 19.80 -16.03
CA ASN A 395 -15.61 19.14 -16.84
C ASN A 395 -15.40 17.63 -17.09
N ILE A 396 -15.47 16.79 -16.05
CA ILE A 396 -15.04 15.38 -16.20
C ILE A 396 -15.94 14.32 -15.53
N TYR A 397 -17.24 14.46 -15.71
CA TYR A 397 -18.19 13.44 -15.25
C TYR A 397 -18.36 12.25 -16.22
N ALA A 398 -17.60 12.22 -17.32
CA ALA A 398 -17.60 11.05 -18.21
C ALA A 398 -16.63 9.99 -17.67
N GLU A 399 -17.13 8.80 -17.38
CA GLU A 399 -16.34 7.63 -16.97
C GLU A 399 -15.17 7.34 -17.95
N ASP A 400 -15.35 7.69 -19.23
CA ASP A 400 -14.37 7.49 -20.29
C ASP A 400 -13.34 8.61 -20.47
N ALA A 401 -13.42 9.68 -19.68
CA ALA A 401 -12.50 10.80 -19.80
C ALA A 401 -11.00 10.45 -19.70
N PRO A 402 -10.54 9.43 -18.95
CA PRO A 402 -9.13 9.05 -18.96
C PRO A 402 -8.72 8.23 -20.18
N ARG A 403 -9.58 8.06 -21.20
CA ARG A 403 -9.25 7.30 -22.43
C ARG A 403 -8.86 8.18 -23.62
N TYR A 404 -8.92 9.51 -23.47
CA TYR A 404 -8.62 10.48 -24.53
C TYR A 404 -8.09 11.81 -23.93
N GLY A 405 -7.55 12.66 -24.80
CA GLY A 405 -7.04 13.99 -24.48
C GLY A 405 -5.52 14.11 -24.59
N THR A 406 -4.99 15.22 -24.09
CA THR A 406 -3.56 15.54 -24.12
C THR A 406 -2.90 15.17 -22.81
N TYR A 407 -2.03 14.16 -22.82
CA TYR A 407 -1.30 13.67 -21.67
C TYR A 407 -0.02 14.44 -21.43
N LEU A 408 0.11 14.97 -20.22
CA LEU A 408 1.24 15.74 -19.72
C LEU A 408 2.13 14.82 -18.88
N PHE A 409 3.33 14.53 -19.39
CA PHE A 409 4.41 13.89 -18.62
C PHE A 409 5.74 14.03 -19.36
N MET A 410 6.85 13.89 -18.63
CA MET A 410 8.18 13.84 -19.24
C MET A 410 8.31 12.62 -20.18
N ASN A 411 8.48 12.86 -21.48
CA ASN A 411 8.56 11.83 -22.52
C ASN A 411 9.86 11.89 -23.34
N ASP A 412 10.72 12.87 -23.06
CA ASP A 412 12.01 13.08 -23.73
C ASP A 412 13.06 12.02 -23.33
N GLN A 413 12.84 11.34 -22.22
CA GLN A 413 13.68 10.29 -21.68
C GLN A 413 12.84 9.19 -21.02
N PRO A 414 13.45 8.03 -20.73
CA PRO A 414 12.77 6.93 -20.05
C PRO A 414 12.23 7.36 -18.69
N THR A 415 10.91 7.42 -18.54
CA THR A 415 10.26 7.76 -17.27
C THR A 415 9.21 6.71 -16.89
N SER A 416 8.95 6.58 -15.59
CA SER A 416 7.91 5.68 -15.09
C SER A 416 6.49 6.11 -15.50
N PRO A 417 6.15 7.43 -15.61
CA PRO A 417 4.91 7.85 -16.27
C PRO A 417 4.78 7.35 -17.70
N GLN A 418 5.84 7.42 -18.50
CA GLN A 418 5.84 6.90 -19.88
C GLN A 418 5.67 5.38 -19.89
N TYR A 419 6.34 4.66 -18.98
CA TYR A 419 6.16 3.22 -18.81
C TYR A 419 4.70 2.85 -18.50
N TYR A 420 4.06 3.57 -17.58
CA TYR A 420 2.65 3.37 -17.23
C TYR A 420 1.73 3.69 -18.42
N PHE A 421 1.99 4.80 -19.12
CA PHE A 421 1.25 5.19 -20.32
C PHE A 421 1.30 4.10 -21.39
N ASN A 422 2.50 3.60 -21.72
CA ASN A 422 2.67 2.57 -22.72
C ASN A 422 1.98 1.26 -22.32
N SER A 423 2.02 0.90 -21.03
CA SER A 423 1.30 -0.28 -20.52
C SER A 423 -0.21 -0.16 -20.72
N LEU A 424 -0.78 1.02 -20.45
CA LEU A 424 -2.19 1.30 -20.73
C LEU A 424 -2.50 1.21 -22.24
N ALA A 425 -1.60 1.72 -23.09
CA ALA A 425 -1.76 1.67 -24.53
C ALA A 425 -1.72 0.22 -25.08
N GLU A 426 -0.79 -0.60 -24.58
CA GLU A 426 -0.66 -2.02 -24.93
C GLU A 426 -1.91 -2.82 -24.56
N GLU A 427 -2.60 -2.47 -23.48
CA GLU A 427 -3.88 -3.08 -23.08
C GLU A 427 -5.11 -2.52 -23.82
N GLY A 428 -4.92 -1.61 -24.77
CA GLY A 428 -6.04 -1.00 -25.53
C GLY A 428 -6.91 -0.08 -24.68
N PHE A 429 -6.36 0.52 -23.62
CA PHE A 429 -7.11 1.42 -22.74
C PHE A 429 -7.56 2.70 -23.45
N PHE A 430 -6.68 3.26 -24.28
CA PHE A 430 -6.90 4.53 -24.99
C PHE A 430 -7.71 4.38 -26.26
N TYR A 431 -8.48 5.42 -26.60
CA TYR A 431 -9.15 5.52 -27.89
C TYR A 431 -8.15 5.88 -29.00
N GLU A 432 -8.09 5.04 -30.03
CA GLU A 432 -7.17 5.19 -31.16
C GLU A 432 -7.31 6.58 -31.83
N GLY A 433 -6.19 7.26 -32.02
CA GLY A 433 -6.14 8.59 -32.63
C GLY A 433 -6.74 9.73 -31.80
N ARG A 434 -7.07 9.50 -30.52
CA ARG A 434 -7.63 10.52 -29.61
C ARG A 434 -6.75 10.86 -28.41
N VAL A 435 -5.48 10.50 -28.48
CA VAL A 435 -4.51 10.76 -27.42
C VAL A 435 -3.31 11.47 -28.00
N ASP A 436 -3.02 12.64 -27.45
CA ASP A 436 -1.80 13.39 -27.69
C ASP A 436 -0.91 13.32 -26.45
N VAL A 437 0.41 13.46 -26.63
CA VAL A 437 1.36 13.51 -25.52
C VAL A 437 2.18 14.79 -25.63
N LEU A 438 2.22 15.56 -24.53
CA LEU A 438 3.01 16.78 -24.40
C LEU A 438 4.04 16.61 -23.28
N ASN A 439 5.31 16.87 -23.60
CA ASN A 439 6.40 16.84 -22.63
C ASN A 439 6.22 17.96 -21.60
N MET A 440 6.10 17.60 -20.32
CA MET A 440 5.95 18.57 -19.24
C MET A 440 6.53 18.04 -17.91
N GLU A 441 7.17 18.93 -17.15
CA GLU A 441 7.68 18.59 -15.83
C GLU A 441 6.54 18.50 -14.79
N PRO A 442 6.67 17.64 -13.77
CA PRO A 442 5.58 17.40 -12.80
C PRO A 442 5.10 18.64 -12.05
N HIS A 443 6.02 19.58 -11.80
CA HIS A 443 5.69 20.82 -11.09
C HIS A 443 4.93 21.82 -11.97
N GLU A 444 5.06 21.71 -13.30
CA GLU A 444 4.36 22.55 -14.28
C GLU A 444 2.93 22.07 -14.51
N VAL A 445 2.67 20.76 -14.38
CA VAL A 445 1.33 20.15 -14.53
C VAL A 445 0.30 20.82 -13.64
N THR A 446 0.64 21.07 -12.36
CA THR A 446 -0.27 21.76 -11.42
C THR A 446 -0.62 23.17 -11.89
N SER A 447 0.29 23.86 -12.59
CA SER A 447 0.02 25.16 -13.21
C SER A 447 -0.86 25.01 -14.45
N ALA A 448 -0.55 24.04 -15.32
CA ALA A 448 -1.32 23.76 -16.54
C ALA A 448 -2.79 23.43 -16.22
N PHE A 449 -3.05 22.67 -15.16
CA PHE A 449 -4.41 22.33 -14.74
C PHE A 449 -5.26 23.52 -14.30
N ARG A 450 -4.65 24.66 -13.94
CA ARG A 450 -5.39 25.89 -13.62
C ARG A 450 -6.05 26.54 -14.82
N SER A 451 -5.63 26.20 -16.03
CA SER A 451 -6.32 26.63 -17.25
C SER A 451 -7.77 26.14 -17.31
N GLY A 452 -8.09 25.06 -16.58
CA GLY A 452 -9.40 24.42 -16.64
C GLY A 452 -9.65 23.69 -17.96
N ASP A 453 -8.63 23.51 -18.80
CA ASP A 453 -8.75 22.84 -20.09
C ASP A 453 -9.17 21.36 -19.89
N PRO A 454 -10.38 20.98 -20.34
CA PRO A 454 -10.92 19.64 -20.14
C PRO A 454 -10.20 18.56 -20.97
N GLU A 455 -9.35 18.92 -21.92
CA GLU A 455 -8.54 17.98 -22.70
C GLU A 455 -7.26 17.56 -21.97
N LEU A 456 -6.82 18.29 -20.95
CA LEU A 456 -5.56 17.98 -20.25
C LEU A 456 -5.69 16.76 -19.33
N ARG A 457 -4.76 15.84 -19.46
CA ARG A 457 -4.54 14.69 -18.57
C ARG A 457 -3.10 14.72 -18.08
N ALA A 458 -2.82 14.20 -16.90
CA ALA A 458 -1.45 13.97 -16.48
C ALA A 458 -1.34 12.61 -15.81
N ILE A 459 -0.23 11.92 -16.06
CA ILE A 459 0.13 10.74 -15.28
C ILE A 459 1.00 11.21 -14.12
N MET A 460 0.41 11.18 -12.93
CA MET A 460 1.04 11.66 -11.70
C MET A 460 1.26 10.48 -10.76
N TRP A 461 2.44 10.40 -10.18
CA TRP A 461 2.77 9.43 -9.15
C TRP A 461 2.44 9.96 -7.76
N TRP A 462 2.40 9.08 -6.78
CA TRP A 462 2.21 9.47 -5.40
C TRP A 462 3.45 10.22 -4.88
N PRO A 463 3.33 11.32 -4.11
CA PRO A 463 2.09 11.91 -3.59
C PRO A 463 1.48 12.99 -4.50
N HIS A 464 2.06 13.25 -5.68
CA HIS A 464 1.66 14.35 -6.54
C HIS A 464 0.18 14.27 -6.92
N HIS A 465 -0.32 13.11 -7.34
CA HIS A 465 -1.74 12.99 -7.69
C HIS A 465 -2.66 13.33 -6.49
N THR A 466 -2.29 12.89 -5.28
CA THR A 466 -3.09 13.15 -4.07
C THR A 466 -3.01 14.62 -3.65
N LEU A 467 -1.83 15.21 -3.67
CA LEU A 467 -1.64 16.62 -3.32
C LEU A 467 -2.34 17.54 -4.32
N THR A 468 -2.30 17.22 -5.62
CA THR A 468 -2.99 17.98 -6.65
C THR A 468 -4.51 17.79 -6.57
N LYS A 469 -5.01 16.64 -6.13
CA LYS A 469 -6.44 16.45 -5.78
C LYS A 469 -6.87 17.37 -4.64
N ILE A 470 -6.08 17.41 -3.55
CA ILE A 470 -6.44 18.13 -2.32
C ILE A 470 -6.28 19.65 -2.49
N PHE A 471 -5.14 20.08 -3.05
CA PHE A 471 -4.77 21.49 -3.10
C PHE A 471 -4.89 22.09 -4.50
N GLY A 472 -4.85 21.28 -5.56
CA GLY A 472 -4.79 21.73 -6.95
C GLY A 472 -6.13 21.71 -7.70
N ASN A 473 -7.26 21.48 -7.02
CA ASN A 473 -8.60 21.40 -7.62
C ASN A 473 -8.64 20.48 -8.86
N SER A 474 -8.13 19.26 -8.70
CA SER A 474 -8.04 18.28 -9.78
C SER A 474 -8.81 17.01 -9.43
N VAL A 475 -9.27 16.30 -10.46
CA VAL A 475 -9.94 15.01 -10.35
C VAL A 475 -8.92 13.91 -10.63
N ILE A 476 -9.00 12.82 -9.86
CA ILE A 476 -8.16 11.63 -10.00
C ILE A 476 -9.04 10.45 -10.40
N PHE A 477 -8.63 9.71 -11.42
CA PHE A 477 -9.32 8.51 -11.88
C PHE A 477 -8.77 7.29 -11.13
N GLU A 478 -9.54 6.77 -10.17
CA GLU A 478 -9.10 5.72 -9.23
C GLU A 478 -9.34 4.29 -9.76
N ASP A 479 -10.34 4.10 -10.64
CA ASP A 479 -10.78 2.78 -11.13
C ASP A 479 -10.06 2.27 -12.39
N ILE A 480 -8.95 2.91 -12.76
CA ILE A 480 -8.15 2.45 -13.91
C ILE A 480 -7.32 1.26 -13.45
N ALA A 481 -7.68 0.06 -13.93
CA ALA A 481 -6.92 -1.20 -13.85
C ALA A 481 -5.90 -1.24 -12.70
N SER A 482 -6.39 -1.51 -11.49
CA SER A 482 -5.67 -1.31 -10.23
C SER A 482 -4.28 -1.95 -10.18
N GLU A 483 -4.05 -3.08 -10.86
CA GLU A 483 -2.75 -3.75 -10.90
C GLU A 483 -1.67 -2.98 -11.68
N MET A 484 -2.02 -2.35 -12.80
CA MET A 484 -1.06 -1.58 -13.63
C MET A 484 -0.63 -0.28 -12.97
N SER A 485 -1.53 0.27 -12.16
CA SER A 485 -1.35 1.57 -11.53
C SER A 485 -0.26 1.58 -10.45
N ASN A 486 0.23 0.41 -10.03
CA ASN A 486 1.30 0.27 -9.06
C ASN A 486 2.59 -0.11 -9.78
N ILE A 487 3.50 0.83 -9.89
CA ILE A 487 4.75 0.67 -10.64
C ILE A 487 5.85 0.17 -9.72
N ASP A 488 6.58 -0.86 -10.17
CA ASP A 488 7.66 -1.49 -9.41
C ASP A 488 8.87 -0.54 -9.23
N THR A 489 9.52 -0.71 -8.08
CA THR A 489 10.75 -0.01 -7.69
C THR A 489 11.84 -1.05 -7.47
N ILE A 490 13.08 -0.74 -7.82
CA ILE A 490 14.23 -1.64 -7.69
C ILE A 490 15.29 -0.97 -6.82
N CYS A 491 15.82 -1.73 -5.86
CA CYS A 491 17.03 -1.36 -5.12
C CYS A 491 18.25 -1.85 -5.92
N PHE A 492 19.22 -0.96 -6.12
CA PHE A 492 20.52 -1.29 -6.72
C PHE A 492 21.62 -1.13 -5.68
N ALA A 493 22.60 -2.03 -5.73
CA ALA A 493 23.79 -1.97 -4.90
C ALA A 493 25.01 -1.60 -5.74
N SER A 494 25.87 -0.72 -5.21
CA SER A 494 27.14 -0.39 -5.85
C SER A 494 28.08 -1.61 -5.86
N LYS A 495 29.06 -1.59 -6.76
CA LYS A 495 30.09 -2.63 -6.87
C LYS A 495 30.83 -2.82 -5.54
N LYS A 496 31.13 -1.72 -4.84
CA LYS A 496 31.72 -1.72 -3.50
C LYS A 496 30.88 -2.54 -2.50
N MET A 497 29.55 -2.40 -2.53
CA MET A 497 28.65 -3.19 -1.67
C MET A 497 28.57 -4.65 -2.11
N GLN A 498 28.58 -4.91 -3.42
CA GLN A 498 28.57 -6.28 -3.97
C GLN A 498 29.84 -7.07 -3.59
N GLU A 499 30.98 -6.38 -3.48
CA GLU A 499 32.24 -6.94 -2.99
C GLU A 499 32.20 -7.27 -1.48
N ASN A 500 31.15 -6.87 -0.76
CA ASN A 500 30.87 -7.24 0.62
C ASN A 500 29.51 -7.95 0.79
N PRO A 501 29.35 -9.20 0.30
CA PRO A 501 28.09 -9.93 0.36
C PRO A 501 27.48 -10.08 1.77
N PRO A 502 28.26 -10.25 2.86
CA PRO A 502 27.69 -10.31 4.21
C PRO A 502 26.94 -9.04 4.61
N VAL A 503 27.51 -7.85 4.34
CA VAL A 503 26.86 -6.56 4.65
C VAL A 503 25.64 -6.35 3.76
N LEU A 504 25.77 -6.66 2.46
CA LEU A 504 24.68 -6.52 1.51
C LEU A 504 23.49 -7.43 1.85
N ARG A 505 23.76 -8.69 2.25
CA ARG A 505 22.74 -9.62 2.76
C ARG A 505 22.09 -9.10 4.05
N ALA A 506 22.89 -8.55 4.97
CA ALA A 506 22.35 -8.01 6.21
C ALA A 506 21.41 -6.82 5.94
N LEU A 507 21.74 -5.98 4.95
CA LEU A 507 20.90 -4.85 4.54
C LEU A 507 19.56 -5.32 3.94
N ASP A 508 19.58 -6.31 3.05
CA ASP A 508 18.38 -6.93 2.49
C ASP A 508 17.45 -7.46 3.60
N ILE A 509 18.00 -8.21 4.56
CA ILE A 509 17.27 -8.71 5.73
C ILE A 509 16.71 -7.55 6.56
N ALA A 510 17.48 -6.49 6.79
CA ALA A 510 17.02 -5.34 7.56
C ALA A 510 15.87 -4.60 6.87
N ILE A 511 15.88 -4.50 5.54
CA ILE A 511 14.77 -3.97 4.74
C ILE A 511 13.53 -4.85 4.92
N ARG A 512 13.66 -6.17 4.87
CA ARG A 512 12.56 -7.14 5.06
C ARG A 512 11.97 -7.11 6.48
N ASP A 513 12.81 -6.99 7.50
CA ASP A 513 12.36 -6.82 8.89
C ASP A 513 11.59 -5.50 9.03
N ALA A 514 12.14 -4.38 8.55
CA ALA A 514 11.44 -3.10 8.54
C ALA A 514 10.09 -3.19 7.84
N TRP A 515 10.03 -3.92 6.71
CA TRP A 515 8.81 -4.13 5.95
C TRP A 515 7.73 -4.84 6.76
N LEU A 516 8.05 -5.97 7.41
CA LEU A 516 7.09 -6.69 8.26
C LEU A 516 6.66 -5.85 9.46
N ARG A 517 7.62 -5.15 10.09
CA ARG A 517 7.36 -4.33 11.27
C ARG A 517 6.43 -3.18 10.95
N LEU A 518 6.62 -2.49 9.84
CA LEU A 518 5.74 -1.41 9.42
C LEU A 518 4.34 -1.90 8.99
N MET A 519 4.22 -3.15 8.50
CA MET A 519 2.92 -3.77 8.20
C MET A 519 2.12 -4.15 9.46
N ASP A 520 2.81 -4.66 10.48
CA ASP A 520 2.18 -5.22 11.68
C ASP A 520 2.04 -4.20 12.84
N GLU A 521 2.99 -3.27 12.97
CA GLU A 521 3.12 -2.38 14.12
C GLU A 521 2.70 -0.95 13.76
N GLY A 522 1.40 -0.68 13.88
CA GLY A 522 0.83 0.65 13.65
C GLY A 522 1.61 1.81 14.28
N PRO A 523 2.06 1.73 15.55
CA PRO A 523 2.82 2.80 16.21
C PRO A 523 4.20 3.07 15.62
N SER A 524 4.90 2.03 15.15
CA SER A 524 6.24 2.16 14.55
C SER A 524 6.14 2.92 13.22
N LEU A 525 5.11 2.62 12.42
CA LEU A 525 4.80 3.39 11.22
C LEU A 525 4.43 4.84 11.55
N ASP A 526 3.58 5.08 12.56
CA ASP A 526 3.20 6.45 12.92
C ASP A 526 4.42 7.29 13.31
N LEU A 527 5.35 6.73 14.07
CA LEU A 527 6.58 7.40 14.44
C LEU A 527 7.48 7.71 13.23
N VAL A 528 7.63 6.76 12.31
CA VAL A 528 8.39 6.97 11.07
C VAL A 528 7.78 8.09 10.23
N LEU A 529 6.45 8.13 10.14
CA LEU A 529 5.77 9.19 9.41
C LEU A 529 5.88 10.54 10.10
N ASP A 530 5.86 10.60 11.43
CA ASP A 530 6.16 11.82 12.19
C ASP A 530 7.57 12.31 11.87
N LEU A 531 8.58 11.43 11.90
CA LEU A 531 9.96 11.77 11.52
C LEU A 531 10.07 12.37 10.12
N LEU A 532 9.29 11.86 9.15
CA LEU A 532 9.29 12.35 7.77
C LEU A 532 8.54 13.67 7.63
N VAL A 533 7.34 13.80 8.22
CA VAL A 533 6.50 15.01 8.13
C VAL A 533 7.05 16.17 8.97
N GLU A 534 7.84 15.88 10.00
CA GLU A 534 8.54 16.90 10.81
C GLU A 534 9.93 17.24 10.23
N ASN A 535 10.44 16.47 9.27
CA ASN A 535 11.69 16.80 8.58
C ASN A 535 11.49 18.00 7.63
N ARG A 536 12.04 19.16 8.02
CA ARG A 536 11.89 20.43 7.29
C ARG A 536 12.41 20.34 5.85
N ASP A 537 13.53 19.66 5.63
CA ASP A 537 14.13 19.55 4.30
C ASP A 537 13.28 18.66 3.40
N TYR A 538 12.75 17.56 3.94
CA TYR A 538 11.80 16.69 3.23
C TYR A 538 10.55 17.46 2.83
N VAL A 539 9.87 18.12 3.77
CA VAL A 539 8.62 18.85 3.49
C VAL A 539 8.83 20.03 2.54
N ARG A 540 9.94 20.77 2.69
CA ARG A 540 10.29 21.86 1.76
C ARG A 540 10.48 21.32 0.35
N PHE A 541 11.23 20.23 0.22
CA PHE A 541 11.50 19.62 -1.08
C PHE A 541 10.22 19.05 -1.70
N LEU A 542 9.39 18.35 -0.92
CA LEU A 542 8.07 17.86 -1.33
C LEU A 542 7.15 18.98 -1.83
N LYS A 543 7.07 20.11 -1.11
CA LYS A 543 6.32 21.29 -1.52
C LYS A 543 6.79 21.83 -2.88
N ARG A 544 8.10 21.85 -3.10
CA ARG A 544 8.67 22.33 -4.36
C ARG A 544 8.26 21.43 -5.51
N ILE A 545 8.51 20.13 -5.41
CA ILE A 545 8.36 19.22 -6.55
C ILE A 545 6.89 18.96 -6.93
N SER A 546 5.96 19.08 -5.99
CA SER A 546 4.52 18.90 -6.21
C SER A 546 3.83 20.12 -6.85
N GLY A 547 4.57 21.19 -7.14
CA GLY A 547 3.99 22.44 -7.62
C GLY A 547 3.18 23.20 -6.56
N MET A 548 3.17 22.76 -5.29
CA MET A 548 2.46 23.45 -4.21
C MET A 548 3.01 24.85 -3.93
N HIS A 549 4.24 25.15 -4.33
CA HIS A 549 4.80 26.51 -4.27
C HIS A 549 4.04 27.52 -5.16
N TYR A 550 3.36 27.07 -6.23
CA TYR A 550 2.46 27.93 -7.00
C TYR A 550 1.12 28.18 -6.30
N LEU A 551 0.68 27.26 -5.44
CA LEU A 551 -0.57 27.37 -4.68
C LEU A 551 -0.40 28.26 -3.47
N PHE A 552 0.82 28.25 -2.91
CA PHE A 552 1.17 28.96 -1.69
C PHE A 552 2.46 29.75 -1.92
N PRO A 553 2.35 30.98 -2.49
CA PRO A 553 3.50 31.82 -2.78
C PRO A 553 4.37 32.00 -1.52
N PRO A 554 5.69 32.13 -1.69
CA PRO A 554 6.59 32.27 -0.55
C PRO A 554 6.14 33.45 0.32
N GLU A 555 6.07 33.21 1.63
CA GLU A 555 5.97 34.30 2.59
C GLU A 555 7.20 35.19 2.36
N LYS A 556 6.99 36.51 2.30
CA LYS A 556 7.96 37.52 1.83
C LYS A 556 9.32 37.56 2.54
N ASP A 557 9.62 36.67 3.49
CA ASP A 557 10.71 36.87 4.45
C ASP A 557 11.77 35.75 4.58
N ILE A 558 11.77 34.65 3.81
CA ILE A 558 12.77 33.56 4.06
C ILE A 558 13.50 33.03 2.81
N ASP A 559 12.95 33.13 1.60
CA ASP A 559 13.55 32.43 0.43
C ASP A 559 14.65 33.21 -0.31
N THR A 560 14.93 34.47 0.06
CA THR A 560 16.01 35.27 -0.56
C THR A 560 17.41 34.73 -0.23
N GLU A 561 17.58 34.04 0.91
CA GLU A 561 18.88 33.46 1.30
C GLU A 561 19.19 32.12 0.61
N LEU A 562 18.20 31.39 0.10
CA LEU A 562 18.40 30.07 -0.50
C LEU A 562 18.66 30.08 -2.02
N GLN A 563 18.41 31.21 -2.70
CA GLN A 563 19.01 31.41 -4.03
C GLN A 563 20.55 31.51 -3.96
N ILE A 564 21.12 31.71 -2.77
CA ILE A 564 22.56 31.88 -2.54
C ILE A 564 23.23 30.57 -2.07
N ALA A 565 22.48 29.59 -1.58
CA ALA A 565 23.02 28.39 -0.91
C ALA A 565 22.86 27.05 -1.67
N LEU A 566 22.42 27.06 -2.93
CA LEU A 566 22.73 25.94 -3.83
C LEU A 566 24.21 26.07 -4.22
N PRO A 567 25.00 24.98 -4.27
CA PRO A 567 26.22 24.99 -5.06
C PRO A 567 25.80 25.54 -6.41
N GLN A 568 26.47 26.59 -6.90
CA GLN A 568 26.25 27.01 -8.27
C GLN A 568 26.45 25.77 -9.13
N MET A 569 25.35 25.14 -9.55
CA MET A 569 25.32 24.29 -10.72
C MET A 569 25.89 25.20 -11.78
N LYS A 570 27.20 25.02 -12.05
CA LYS A 570 27.89 25.71 -13.12
C LYS A 570 26.94 25.60 -14.30
N LYS A 571 26.54 26.74 -14.86
CA LYS A 571 25.92 26.79 -16.18
C LYS A 571 26.89 26.05 -17.11
N VAL A 572 26.68 24.75 -17.30
CA VAL A 572 27.32 24.00 -18.35
C VAL A 572 26.77 24.62 -19.62
N GLY A 573 27.69 25.16 -20.40
CA GLY A 573 27.42 25.97 -21.57
C GLY A 573 26.44 25.31 -22.53
N GLY A 574 25.77 26.18 -23.27
CA GLY A 574 24.75 25.81 -24.24
C GLY A 574 25.14 24.64 -25.14
N TYR A 575 24.13 23.85 -25.47
CA TYR A 575 24.13 23.10 -26.70
C TYR A 575 23.43 23.94 -27.79
N PRO A 576 23.90 23.86 -29.04
CA PRO A 576 23.34 24.57 -30.19
C PRO A 576 21.89 24.17 -30.52
#